data_AF-A0A356L3M3-F1
#
_entry.id   AF-A0A356L3M3-F1
#
_cell.length_a   1.000
_cell.length_b   1.000
_cell.length_c   1.000
_cell.angle_alpha   90.00
_cell.angle_beta   90.00
_cell.angle_gamma   90.00
#
_symmetry.space_group_name_H-M   'P 1'
#
loop_
_entity.id
_entity.type
_entity.pdbx_description
1 polymer ?
#
loop_
_entity_poly.entity_id
_entity_poly.type
_entity_poly.pdbx_seq_one_letter_code
_entity_poly.pdbx_strand_id
1 'polypeptide(L)'
;MALIKNLIEYLSIGLSVLMLLFITADLLRFYQEKEYALASLPKSFKFFYVQDRTQLLYPLLILAAFLDLWYVQLGYCAYLVMLLAWKWLQRSEPTRMFSPRLKRLLAMIILLETVGATVLHFLVALPQLMSSMVAMMVLTPLWVALSAVMMFPLEMLIAKIKSKNS
;
A
#
# COMPACT_ATOMS: atom_id res chain seq x y z
N MET A 1 -1.82 21.35 -25.31
CA MET A 1 -1.31 21.44 -23.92
C MET A 1 -2.16 20.64 -22.93
N ALA A 2 -3.50 20.74 -22.95
CA ALA A 2 -4.37 19.97 -22.05
C ALA A 2 -4.23 18.43 -22.18
N LEU A 3 -4.10 17.92 -23.41
CA LEU A 3 -3.96 16.48 -23.67
C LEU A 3 -2.71 15.89 -22.99
N ILE A 4 -1.57 16.61 -23.05
CA ILE A 4 -0.31 16.18 -22.41
C ILE A 4 -0.45 16.19 -20.89
N LYS A 5 -1.10 17.22 -20.30
CA LYS A 5 -1.36 17.28 -18.86
C LYS A 5 -2.20 16.09 -18.38
N ASN A 6 -3.30 15.80 -19.08
CA ASN A 6 -4.18 14.68 -18.74
C ASN A 6 -3.44 13.33 -18.88
N LEU A 7 -2.59 13.18 -19.90
CA LEU A 7 -1.79 11.97 -20.07
C LEU A 7 -0.84 11.75 -18.90
N ILE A 8 -0.15 12.81 -18.45
CA ILE A 8 0.75 12.76 -17.30
C ILE A 8 -0.03 12.42 -16.02
N GLU A 9 -1.20 13.03 -15.82
CA GLU A 9 -2.06 12.78 -14.68
C GLU A 9 -2.55 11.31 -14.62
N TYR A 10 -3.05 10.77 -15.73
CA TYR A 10 -3.48 9.37 -15.75
C TYR A 10 -2.32 8.38 -15.58
N LEU A 11 -1.16 8.67 -16.16
CA LEU A 11 0.05 7.88 -15.98
C LEU A 11 0.48 7.86 -14.50
N SER A 12 0.50 9.03 -13.87
CA SER A 12 0.91 9.18 -12.47
C SER A 12 -0.09 8.52 -11.51
N ILE A 13 -1.39 8.58 -11.78
CA ILE A 13 -2.40 7.77 -11.04
C ILE A 13 -2.11 6.28 -11.19
N GLY A 14 -1.89 5.79 -12.41
CA GLY A 14 -1.61 4.37 -12.67
C GLY A 14 -0.36 3.87 -11.94
N LEU A 15 0.73 4.64 -11.99
CA LEU A 15 1.97 4.34 -11.28
C LEU A 15 1.77 4.36 -9.75
N SER A 16 0.95 5.28 -9.25
CA SER A 16 0.63 5.37 -7.82
C SER A 16 -0.09 4.13 -7.33
N VAL A 17 -1.13 3.69 -8.06
CA VAL A 17 -1.87 2.45 -7.74
C VAL A 17 -0.91 1.25 -7.76
N LEU A 18 -0.06 1.16 -8.78
CA LEU A 18 0.89 0.07 -8.90
C LEU A 18 1.88 0.05 -7.74
N MET A 19 2.44 1.19 -7.36
CA MET A 19 3.36 1.30 -6.21
C MET A 19 2.68 0.93 -4.89
N LEU A 20 1.44 1.39 -4.68
CA LEU A 20 0.65 1.03 -3.50
C LEU A 20 0.44 -0.49 -3.41
N LEU A 21 0.03 -1.13 -4.51
CA LEU A 21 -0.12 -2.59 -4.58
C LEU A 21 1.19 -3.32 -4.29
N PHE A 22 2.32 -2.83 -4.78
CA PHE A 22 3.64 -3.41 -4.52
C PHE A 22 4.01 -3.32 -3.04
N ILE A 23 3.86 -2.14 -2.43
CA ILE A 23 4.10 -1.91 -1.00
C ILE A 23 3.22 -2.83 -0.15
N THR A 24 1.91 -2.86 -0.44
CA THR A 24 0.95 -3.68 0.30
C THR A 24 1.27 -5.16 0.16
N ALA A 25 1.64 -5.62 -1.04
CA ALA A 25 2.03 -7.01 -1.27
C ALA A 25 3.30 -7.41 -0.51
N ASP A 26 4.34 -6.56 -0.51
CA ASP A 26 5.59 -6.83 0.21
C ASP A 26 5.33 -6.91 1.72
N LEU A 27 4.54 -5.98 2.27
CA LEU A 27 4.22 -5.95 3.69
C LEU A 27 3.35 -7.15 4.12
N LEU A 28 2.40 -7.54 3.28
CA LEU A 28 1.57 -8.73 3.49
C LEU A 28 2.39 -10.02 3.50
N ARG A 29 3.40 -10.12 2.63
CA ARG A 29 4.31 -11.27 2.61
C ARG A 29 5.15 -11.34 3.88
N PHE A 30 5.70 -10.20 4.33
CA PHE A 30 6.39 -10.13 5.61
C PHE A 30 5.47 -10.57 6.77
N TYR A 31 4.21 -10.14 6.76
CA TYR A 31 3.22 -10.57 7.75
C TYR A 31 2.91 -12.07 7.67
N GLN A 32 2.85 -12.65 6.46
CA GLN A 32 2.70 -14.09 6.24
C GLN A 32 3.88 -14.89 6.79
N GLU A 33 5.12 -14.40 6.66
CA GLU A 33 6.31 -15.05 7.23
C GLU A 33 6.30 -15.09 8.76
N LYS A 34 5.57 -14.17 9.40
CA LYS A 34 5.34 -14.16 10.85
C LYS A 34 4.05 -14.88 11.26
N GLU A 35 3.55 -15.75 10.39
CA GLU A 35 2.37 -16.59 10.61
C GLU A 35 1.12 -15.81 10.99
N TYR A 36 1.01 -14.56 10.50
CA TYR A 36 -0.15 -13.70 10.74
C TYR A 36 -0.44 -13.44 12.23
N ALA A 37 0.57 -13.55 13.09
CA ALA A 37 0.40 -13.29 14.51
C ALA A 37 0.19 -11.79 14.73
N LEU A 38 -0.88 -11.39 15.42
CA LEU A 38 -1.12 -9.97 15.76
C LEU A 38 0.05 -9.38 16.57
N ALA A 39 0.71 -10.20 17.40
CA ALA A 39 1.92 -9.83 18.14
C ALA A 39 3.11 -9.46 17.23
N SER A 40 3.07 -9.81 15.95
CA SER A 40 4.09 -9.45 14.96
C SER A 40 3.84 -8.09 14.29
N LEU A 41 2.68 -7.45 14.50
CA LEU A 41 2.39 -6.13 13.91
C LEU A 41 3.47 -5.08 14.21
N PRO A 42 4.00 -4.92 15.44
CA PRO A 42 5.10 -3.98 15.69
C PRO A 42 6.34 -4.28 14.84
N LYS A 43 6.59 -5.56 14.53
CA LYS A 43 7.70 -5.96 13.65
C LYS A 43 7.43 -5.56 12.20
N SER A 44 6.17 -5.64 11.73
CA SER A 44 5.78 -5.14 10.40
C SER A 44 5.97 -3.62 10.27
N PHE A 45 5.64 -2.85 11.32
CA PHE A 45 5.92 -1.41 11.37
C PHE A 45 7.42 -1.13 11.29
N LYS A 46 8.24 -1.83 12.10
CA LYS A 46 9.70 -1.67 12.07
C LYS A 46 10.28 -2.08 10.72
N PHE A 47 9.79 -3.16 10.13
CA PHE A 47 10.19 -3.59 8.79
C PHE A 47 9.94 -2.48 7.77
N PHE A 48 8.72 -1.92 7.75
CA PHE A 48 8.34 -0.88 6.81
C PHE A 48 9.09 0.45 7.03
N TYR A 49 9.14 0.99 8.24
CA TYR A 49 9.75 2.32 8.43
C TYR A 49 11.27 2.32 8.52
N VAL A 50 11.90 1.16 8.77
CA VAL A 50 13.35 1.06 9.05
C VAL A 50 14.09 0.12 8.11
N GLN A 51 13.57 -1.07 7.82
CA GLN A 51 14.35 -2.12 7.13
C GLN A 51 14.13 -2.15 5.61
N ASP A 52 12.92 -1.94 5.12
CA ASP A 52 12.56 -2.06 3.70
C ASP A 52 12.94 -0.82 2.86
N ARG A 53 13.76 0.09 3.42
CA ARG A 53 14.20 1.35 2.79
C ARG A 53 13.06 2.23 2.25
N THR A 54 11.85 2.00 2.74
CA THR A 54 10.63 2.76 2.40
C THR A 54 10.65 4.21 2.88
N GLN A 55 11.72 4.61 3.58
CA GLN A 55 12.10 6.02 3.78
C GLN A 55 12.25 6.78 2.45
N LEU A 56 12.52 6.07 1.35
CA LEU A 56 12.50 6.62 -0.01
C LEU A 56 11.09 7.06 -0.46
N LEU A 57 10.03 6.77 0.29
CA LEU A 57 8.70 7.35 0.06
C LEU A 57 8.55 8.76 0.65
N TYR A 58 9.38 9.16 1.62
CA TYR A 58 9.22 10.47 2.27
C TYR A 58 9.40 11.67 1.32
N PRO A 59 10.31 11.65 0.32
CA PRO A 59 10.34 12.69 -0.70
C PRO A 59 9.02 12.83 -1.47
N LEU A 60 8.25 11.76 -1.63
CA LEU A 60 6.93 11.83 -2.28
C LEU A 60 5.93 12.64 -1.47
N LEU A 61 6.03 12.67 -0.12
CA LEU A 61 5.15 13.49 0.71
C LEU A 61 5.35 14.99 0.44
N ILE A 62 6.58 15.41 0.16
CA ILE A 62 6.88 16.80 -0.21
C ILE A 62 6.30 17.09 -1.59
N LEU A 63 6.54 16.21 -2.57
CA LEU A 63 6.01 16.37 -3.92
C LEU A 63 4.48 16.38 -3.95
N ALA A 64 3.82 15.60 -3.07
CA ALA A 64 2.37 15.50 -2.96
C ALA A 64 1.68 16.85 -2.71
N ALA A 65 2.34 17.81 -2.06
CA ALA A 65 1.79 19.13 -1.82
C ALA A 65 1.73 20.01 -3.08
N PHE A 66 2.48 19.67 -4.13
CA PHE A 66 2.65 20.48 -5.35
C PHE A 66 2.22 19.73 -6.62
N LEU A 67 1.42 18.67 -6.49
CA LEU A 67 0.98 17.84 -7.63
C LEU A 67 -0.03 18.53 -8.54
N ASP A 68 -0.57 19.69 -8.16
CA ASP A 68 -1.36 20.57 -9.04
C ASP A 68 -0.54 21.07 -10.24
N LEU A 69 0.79 21.09 -10.12
CA LEU A 69 1.72 21.52 -11.15
C LEU A 69 2.14 20.35 -12.05
N TRP A 70 1.78 20.40 -13.33
CA TRP A 70 2.05 19.31 -14.31
C TRP A 70 3.53 18.90 -14.43
N TYR A 71 4.47 19.84 -14.25
CA TYR A 71 5.90 19.55 -14.31
C TYR A 71 6.38 18.83 -13.04
N VAL A 72 5.75 19.09 -11.88
CA VAL A 72 6.00 18.34 -10.64
C VAL A 72 5.45 16.92 -10.78
N GLN A 73 4.28 16.74 -11.39
CA GLN A 73 3.75 15.40 -11.71
C GLN A 73 4.71 14.59 -12.58
N LEU A 74 5.41 15.23 -13.52
CA LEU A 74 6.39 14.58 -14.38
C LEU A 74 7.61 14.09 -13.57
N GLY A 75 8.12 14.92 -12.67
CA GLY A 75 9.17 14.53 -11.71
C GLY A 75 8.70 13.42 -10.77
N TYR A 76 7.45 13.48 -10.30
CA TYR A 76 6.81 12.46 -9.49
C TYR A 76 6.71 11.11 -10.22
N CYS A 77 6.27 11.11 -11.48
CA CYS A 77 6.27 9.92 -12.35
C CYS A 77 7.66 9.31 -12.46
N ALA A 78 8.66 10.13 -12.81
CA ALA A 78 10.04 9.66 -12.96
C ALA A 78 10.55 9.01 -11.65
N TYR A 79 10.23 9.63 -10.50
CA TYR A 79 10.60 9.12 -9.20
C TYR A 79 9.89 7.80 -8.87
N LEU A 80 8.58 7.69 -9.12
CA LEU A 80 7.83 6.45 -8.94
C LEU A 80 8.37 5.32 -9.82
N VAL A 81 8.68 5.58 -11.09
CA VAL A 81 9.26 4.58 -11.99
C VAL A 81 10.62 4.11 -11.45
N MET A 82 11.46 5.03 -10.98
CA MET A 82 12.74 4.69 -10.36
C MET A 82 12.54 3.81 -9.12
N LEU A 83 11.60 4.15 -8.23
CA LEU A 83 11.30 3.36 -7.03
C LEU A 83 10.78 1.96 -7.38
N LEU A 84 9.89 1.86 -8.37
CA LEU A 84 9.34 0.59 -8.85
C LEU A 84 10.43 -0.30 -9.44
N ALA A 85 11.27 0.25 -10.32
CA ALA A 85 12.40 -0.46 -10.89
C ALA A 85 13.37 -0.92 -9.80
N TRP A 86 13.65 -0.06 -8.83
CA TRP A 86 14.51 -0.38 -7.68
C TRP A 86 13.93 -1.54 -6.85
N LYS A 87 12.66 -1.46 -6.44
CA LYS A 87 12.00 -2.55 -5.69
C LYS A 87 11.93 -3.85 -6.49
N TRP A 88 11.73 -3.77 -7.81
CA TRP A 88 11.76 -4.94 -8.67
C TRP A 88 13.12 -5.64 -8.65
N LEU A 89 14.21 -4.88 -8.76
CA LEU A 89 15.58 -5.41 -8.76
C LEU A 89 15.98 -6.05 -7.41
N GLN A 90 15.36 -5.62 -6.31
CA GLN A 90 15.64 -6.17 -4.97
C GLN A 90 14.95 -7.51 -4.67
N ARG A 91 14.02 -7.98 -5.51
CA ARG A 91 13.32 -9.26 -5.28
C ARG A 91 14.24 -10.44 -5.57
N SER A 92 15.04 -10.84 -4.58
CA SER A 92 15.96 -11.98 -4.68
C SER A 92 15.35 -13.31 -4.23
N GLU A 93 14.23 -13.31 -3.51
CA GLU A 93 13.65 -14.54 -2.95
C GLU A 93 12.44 -15.05 -3.73
N PRO A 94 12.29 -16.38 -3.88
CA PRO A 94 11.13 -16.98 -4.53
C PRO A 94 9.85 -16.61 -3.76
N THR A 95 8.97 -15.88 -4.44
CA THR A 95 7.74 -15.37 -3.85
C THR A 95 6.81 -16.52 -3.44
N ARG A 96 6.59 -16.68 -2.13
CA ARG A 96 5.56 -17.61 -1.62
C ARG A 96 4.20 -17.24 -2.22
N MET A 97 3.44 -18.25 -2.67
CA MET A 97 2.09 -18.05 -3.15
C MET A 97 1.19 -17.48 -2.04
N PHE A 98 0.32 -16.54 -2.41
CA PHE A 98 -0.65 -15.95 -1.50
C PHE A 98 -1.62 -17.03 -1.00
N SER A 99 -1.63 -17.24 0.32
CA SER A 99 -2.60 -18.15 0.96
C SER A 99 -4.04 -17.62 0.82
N PRO A 100 -5.07 -18.47 0.94
CA PRO A 100 -6.47 -18.00 0.98
C PRO A 100 -6.73 -16.97 2.09
N ARG A 101 -5.97 -17.04 3.20
CA ARG A 101 -6.02 -16.07 4.29
C ARG A 101 -5.51 -14.71 3.83
N LEU A 102 -4.37 -14.69 3.15
CA LEU A 102 -3.75 -13.47 2.62
C LEU A 102 -4.61 -12.82 1.53
N LYS A 103 -5.30 -13.60 0.68
CA LYS A 103 -6.25 -13.08 -0.31
C LYS A 103 -7.42 -12.32 0.33
N ARG A 104 -7.99 -12.85 1.42
CA ARG A 104 -9.07 -12.15 2.16
C ARG A 104 -8.55 -10.89 2.85
N LEU A 105 -7.35 -10.97 3.43
CA LEU A 105 -6.72 -9.82 4.06
C LEU A 105 -6.43 -8.71 3.04
N LEU A 106 -5.93 -9.06 1.85
CA LEU A 106 -5.72 -8.13 0.74
C LEU A 106 -7.04 -7.47 0.29
N ALA A 107 -8.12 -8.23 0.15
CA ALA A 107 -9.43 -7.66 -0.17
C ALA A 107 -9.89 -6.66 0.90
N MET A 108 -9.68 -6.98 2.18
CA MET A 108 -9.99 -6.07 3.28
C MET A 108 -9.14 -4.79 3.23
N ILE A 109 -7.85 -4.90 2.94
CA ILE A 109 -6.95 -3.75 2.81
C ILE A 109 -7.39 -2.84 1.67
N ILE A 110 -7.71 -3.40 0.50
CA ILE A 110 -8.19 -2.60 -0.64
C ILE A 110 -9.46 -1.82 -0.28
N LEU A 111 -10.39 -2.45 0.45
CA LEU A 111 -11.59 -1.77 0.94
C LEU A 111 -11.24 -0.62 1.90
N LEU A 112 -10.37 -0.87 2.88
CA LEU A 112 -9.96 0.14 3.84
C LEU A 112 -9.16 1.29 3.20
N GLU A 113 -8.24 0.99 2.27
CA GLU A 113 -7.47 2.00 1.54
C GLU A 113 -8.38 2.85 0.64
N THR A 114 -9.38 2.24 -0.01
CA THR A 114 -10.34 2.99 -0.84
C THR A 114 -11.16 3.95 0.02
N VAL A 115 -11.77 3.44 1.10
CA VAL A 115 -12.55 4.27 2.04
C VAL A 115 -11.65 5.33 2.68
N GLY A 116 -10.45 4.96 3.11
CA GLY A 116 -9.47 5.85 3.71
C GLY A 116 -9.03 6.97 2.77
N ALA A 117 -8.72 6.65 1.51
CA ALA A 117 -8.37 7.64 0.49
C ALA A 117 -9.54 8.59 0.21
N THR A 118 -10.77 8.07 0.10
CA THR A 118 -11.98 8.89 -0.08
C THR A 118 -12.18 9.84 1.10
N VAL A 119 -12.18 9.33 2.33
CA VAL A 119 -12.35 10.13 3.55
C VAL A 119 -11.24 11.18 3.68
N LEU A 120 -9.99 10.81 3.42
CA LEU A 120 -8.86 11.73 3.48
C LEU A 120 -9.01 12.87 2.47
N HIS A 121 -9.46 12.57 1.25
CA HIS A 121 -9.68 13.57 0.21
C HIS A 121 -10.86 14.51 0.51
N PHE A 122 -11.87 14.03 1.24
CA PHE A 122 -12.98 14.88 1.71
C PHE A 122 -12.61 15.75 2.90
N LEU A 123 -11.82 15.23 3.85
CA LEU A 123 -11.45 15.94 5.08
C LEU A 123 -10.28 16.91 4.88
N VAL A 124 -9.37 16.59 3.98
CA VAL A 124 -8.18 17.38 3.68
C VAL A 124 -8.29 17.86 2.25
N ALA A 125 -8.24 19.17 2.04
CA ALA A 125 -8.24 19.81 0.72
C ALA A 125 -6.93 19.53 -0.04
N LEU A 126 -6.74 18.26 -0.43
CA LEU A 126 -5.57 17.81 -1.15
C LEU A 126 -5.66 18.25 -2.61
N PRO A 127 -4.54 18.68 -3.21
CA PRO A 127 -4.56 19.29 -4.55
C PRO A 127 -5.03 18.30 -5.61
N GLN A 128 -4.67 17.02 -5.47
CA GLN A 128 -5.01 15.96 -6.42
C GLN A 128 -5.11 14.59 -5.76
N LEU A 129 -5.79 13.64 -6.44
CA LEU A 129 -5.97 12.25 -6.01
C LEU A 129 -4.65 11.55 -5.66
N MET A 130 -3.59 11.78 -6.43
CA MET A 130 -2.28 11.17 -6.16
C MET A 130 -1.71 11.55 -4.80
N SER A 131 -2.05 12.73 -4.29
CA SER A 131 -1.62 13.19 -2.96
C SER A 131 -2.20 12.30 -1.86
N SER A 132 -3.48 11.89 -1.99
CA SER A 132 -4.09 10.96 -1.03
C SER A 132 -3.48 9.56 -1.19
N MET A 133 -3.16 9.14 -2.40
CA MET A 133 -2.47 7.87 -2.64
C MET A 133 -1.08 7.82 -1.98
N VAL A 134 -0.29 8.90 -2.05
CA VAL A 134 1.00 8.99 -1.35
C VAL A 134 0.81 8.85 0.16
N ALA A 135 -0.20 9.51 0.73
CA ALA A 135 -0.52 9.35 2.14
C ALA A 135 -0.90 7.90 2.48
N MET A 136 -1.70 7.24 1.62
CA MET A 136 -2.05 5.83 1.81
C MET A 136 -0.82 4.91 1.77
N MET A 137 0.14 5.16 0.86
CA MET A 137 1.40 4.39 0.79
C MET A 137 2.19 4.46 2.10
N VAL A 138 2.25 5.63 2.74
CA VAL A 138 2.97 5.82 4.01
C VAL A 138 2.21 5.19 5.18
N LEU A 139 0.88 5.15 5.10
CA LEU A 139 -0.01 4.60 6.12
C LEU A 139 -0.31 3.10 5.91
N THR A 140 0.22 2.45 4.87
CA THR A 140 -0.04 1.03 4.58
C THR A 140 0.13 0.10 5.79
N PRO A 141 1.15 0.23 6.67
CA PRO A 141 1.26 -0.63 7.86
C PRO A 141 0.08 -0.51 8.81
N LEU A 142 -0.50 0.69 8.93
CA LEU A 142 -1.68 0.93 9.75
C LEU A 142 -2.91 0.26 9.13
N TRP A 143 -3.06 0.32 7.80
CA TRP A 143 -4.13 -0.37 7.09
C TRP A 143 -4.03 -1.89 7.17
N VAL A 144 -2.83 -2.45 7.06
CA VAL A 144 -2.58 -3.88 7.28
C VAL A 144 -2.95 -4.28 8.71
N ALA A 145 -2.56 -3.50 9.71
CA ALA A 145 -2.88 -3.76 11.11
C ALA A 145 -4.39 -3.73 11.38
N LEU A 146 -5.08 -2.68 10.93
CA LEU A 146 -6.53 -2.58 11.02
C LEU A 146 -7.22 -3.76 10.33
N SER A 147 -6.78 -4.11 9.13
CA SER A 147 -7.34 -5.24 8.38
C SER A 147 -7.14 -6.56 9.12
N ALA A 148 -5.96 -6.78 9.72
CA ALA A 148 -5.68 -7.98 10.48
C ALA A 148 -6.54 -8.09 11.74
N VAL A 149 -6.76 -6.97 12.45
CA VAL A 149 -7.63 -6.91 13.63
C VAL A 149 -9.10 -7.16 13.25
N MET A 150 -9.59 -6.55 12.16
CA MET A 150 -10.96 -6.74 11.70
C MET A 150 -11.22 -8.17 11.18
N MET A 151 -10.21 -8.79 10.56
CA MET A 151 -10.31 -10.16 10.04
C MET A 151 -10.17 -11.23 11.13
N PHE A 152 -9.54 -10.92 12.26
CA PHE A 152 -9.31 -11.88 13.35
C PHE A 152 -10.57 -12.65 13.81
N PRO A 153 -11.71 -12.00 14.13
CA PRO A 153 -12.92 -12.73 14.53
C PRO A 153 -13.46 -13.65 13.42
N LEU A 154 -13.40 -13.21 12.16
CA LEU A 154 -13.80 -14.03 11.01
C LEU A 154 -12.91 -15.25 10.86
N GLU A 155 -11.61 -15.11 11.07
CA GLU A 155 -10.67 -16.21 11.00
C GLU A 155 -10.88 -17.24 12.11
N MET A 156 -11.19 -16.79 13.32
CA MET A 156 -11.59 -17.68 14.43
C MET A 156 -12.86 -18.46 14.10
N LEU A 157 -13.88 -17.81 13.51
CA LEU A 157 -15.11 -18.47 13.09
C LEU A 157 -14.84 -19.53 12.00
N ILE A 158 -14.04 -19.20 10.97
CA ILE A 158 -13.67 -20.14 9.91
C ILE A 158 -12.92 -21.35 10.48
N ALA A 159 -11.98 -21.12 11.41
CA ALA A 159 -11.23 -22.20 12.05
C ALA A 159 -12.15 -23.13 12.85
N LYS A 160 -13.10 -22.56 13.61
CA LYS A 160 -14.09 -23.32 14.38
C LYS A 160 -14.99 -24.17 13.48
N ILE A 161 -15.44 -23.63 12.35
CA ILE A 161 -16.29 -24.37 11.39
C ILE A 161 -15.51 -25.52 10.76
N LYS A 162 -14.26 -25.29 10.37
CA LYS A 162 -13.40 -26.36 9.81
C LYS A 162 -13.14 -27.48 10.80
N SER A 163 -12.87 -27.14 12.06
CA SER A 163 -12.65 -28.13 13.13
C SER A 163 -13.89 -28.96 13.46
N LYS A 164 -15.10 -28.45 13.20
CA LYS A 164 -16.35 -29.18 13.44
C LYS A 164 -16.69 -30.17 12.31
N ASN A 165 -16.10 -29.97 11.14
CA ASN A 165 -16.35 -30.77 9.93
C ASN A 165 -15.19 -31.74 9.60
N SER A 166 -14.17 -31.81 10.46
CA SER A 166 -13.05 -32.77 10.39
C SER A 166 -13.19 -33.85 11.44
#